data_AF-A0A483XFI9-F1
#
_entry.id   AF-A0A483XFI9-F1
#
_cell.length_a   1.000
_cell.length_b   1.000
_cell.length_c   1.000
_cell.angle_alpha   90.00
_cell.angle_beta   90.00
_cell.angle_gamma   90.00
#
_symmetry.space_group_name_H-M   'P 1'
#
loop_
_entity.id
_entity.type
_entity.pdbx_description
1 polymer ?
#
loop_
_entity_poly.entity_id
_entity_poly.type
_entity_poly.pdbx_seq_one_letter_code
_entity_poly.pdbx_strand_id
1 'polypeptide(L)'
;TSTNKKLNFVRKNDEDVVQYYVPPSDGKILSDNWMDISLSGNETIFDTEKNTDLLERIINWICRSSNDIVLDFFAGSGTTGHAVLKSNSKNNSNIHYMLIQLPEPSNKSEFMTISELTKYRLIESGKKVKDGNPDWNGDVGFRVFKLDTSNIRPWEATAESLSEQIDAYVSPILEGRSEEDLLTELMLKRGIDLSVNIETRQFDGLTVSCVDGGKLFTCFAKQIPASSVEELTKGIIDWHKSLKVGKDTVCYFLDDAFENNVAKTNLCAILEQHGLTNLHSL
;
A
#
# COMPACT_ATOMS: atom_id res chain seq x y z
N THR A 1 31.38 6.70 7.14
CA THR A 1 32.15 7.94 7.40
C THR A 1 32.13 8.80 6.14
N SER A 2 31.52 9.99 6.18
CA SER A 2 31.59 10.98 5.08
C SER A 2 32.36 12.18 5.60
N THR A 3 33.56 12.41 5.08
CA THR A 3 34.47 13.45 5.59
C THR A 3 34.26 14.76 4.82
N ASN A 4 33.27 15.54 5.24
CA ASN A 4 33.16 16.96 4.89
C ASN A 4 34.16 17.75 5.75
N LYS A 5 35.46 17.73 5.39
CA LYS A 5 36.50 18.55 6.07
C LYS A 5 36.04 20.00 6.15
N LYS A 6 35.68 20.46 7.36
CA LYS A 6 35.29 21.85 7.64
C LYS A 6 36.41 22.61 8.34
N LEU A 7 36.49 23.88 7.97
CA LEU A 7 37.58 24.84 8.17
C LEU A 7 37.87 25.16 9.65
N ASN A 8 39.10 25.61 9.90
CA ASN A 8 39.56 26.18 11.17
C ASN A 8 38.76 27.46 11.49
N PHE A 9 38.17 27.55 12.68
CA PHE A 9 37.58 28.80 13.17
C PHE A 9 38.47 29.40 14.27
N VAL A 10 38.98 30.60 14.00
CA VAL A 10 39.77 31.39 14.94
C VAL A 10 39.09 32.75 15.07
N ARG A 11 38.54 33.04 16.24
CA ARG A 11 38.07 34.40 16.56
C ARG A 11 39.18 35.12 17.31
N LYS A 12 39.60 36.27 16.79
CA LYS A 12 40.55 37.17 17.42
C LYS A 12 39.84 38.37 18.05
N ASN A 13 40.46 38.99 19.06
CA ASN A 13 40.01 40.28 19.60
C ASN A 13 40.46 41.44 18.70
N ASP A 14 40.11 42.67 19.10
CA ASP A 14 40.49 43.90 18.41
C ASP A 14 42.02 44.16 18.39
N GLU A 15 42.78 43.41 19.21
CA GLU A 15 44.25 43.43 19.26
C GLU A 15 44.87 42.26 18.47
N ASP A 16 44.09 41.57 17.64
CA ASP A 16 44.53 40.46 16.79
C ASP A 16 45.03 39.22 17.57
N VAL A 17 44.70 39.13 18.87
CA VAL A 17 44.99 38.00 19.77
C VAL A 17 43.86 36.97 19.71
N VAL A 18 44.22 35.70 19.61
CA VAL A 18 43.25 34.58 19.57
C VAL A 18 42.47 34.51 20.89
N GLN A 19 41.15 34.73 20.82
CA GLN A 19 40.23 34.56 21.95
C GLN A 19 39.60 33.16 21.97
N TYR A 20 39.25 32.63 20.81
CA TYR A 20 38.63 31.30 20.70
C TYR A 20 39.28 30.51 19.57
N TYR A 21 39.73 29.31 19.90
CA TYR A 21 40.28 28.34 18.96
C TYR A 21 39.42 27.07 18.99
N VAL A 22 38.84 26.72 17.85
CA VAL A 22 38.17 25.42 17.68
C VAL A 22 39.04 24.56 16.77
N PRO A 23 39.67 23.48 17.29
CA PRO A 23 40.47 22.61 16.46
C PRO A 23 39.61 21.93 15.40
N PRO A 24 40.19 21.60 14.23
CA PRO A 24 39.50 20.77 13.25
C PRO A 24 39.12 19.45 13.92
N SER A 25 37.84 19.11 13.83
CA SER A 25 37.30 17.89 14.40
C SER A 25 36.79 16.98 13.30
N ASP A 26 37.03 15.68 13.47
CA ASP A 26 36.54 14.64 12.55
C ASP A 26 35.06 14.28 12.81
N GLY A 27 34.41 14.96 13.78
CA GLY A 27 33.03 14.73 14.17
C GLY A 27 32.33 16.00 14.64
N LYS A 28 31.00 16.05 14.49
CA LYS A 28 30.16 17.11 15.06
C LYS A 28 29.71 16.70 16.47
N ILE A 29 29.76 17.64 17.41
CA ILE A 29 29.06 17.48 18.69
C ILE A 29 27.56 17.47 18.38
N LEU A 30 26.90 16.37 18.71
CA LEU A 30 25.46 16.23 18.62
C LEU A 30 24.86 16.55 20.00
N SER A 31 23.77 17.31 19.99
CA SER A 31 22.90 17.47 21.16
C SER A 31 21.54 16.84 20.84
N ASP A 32 20.74 16.60 21.88
CA ASP A 32 19.32 16.24 21.78
C ASP A 32 18.47 17.31 21.08
N ASN A 33 18.96 18.55 21.00
CA ASN A 33 18.32 19.66 20.28
C ASN A 33 18.54 19.65 18.76
N TRP A 34 19.30 18.69 18.20
CA TRP A 34 19.45 18.46 16.75
C TRP A 34 19.78 19.71 15.92
N MET A 35 20.62 20.58 16.47
CA MET A 35 21.02 21.85 15.83
C MET A 35 21.86 21.67 14.56
N ASP A 36 22.26 20.44 14.24
CA ASP A 36 23.10 20.12 13.09
C ASP A 36 22.31 19.91 11.79
N ILE A 37 20.97 19.87 11.88
CA ILE A 37 20.05 19.60 10.78
C ILE A 37 18.90 20.62 10.73
N SER A 38 18.54 21.07 9.53
CA SER A 38 17.40 21.96 9.32
C SER A 38 16.08 21.19 9.44
N LEU A 39 15.05 21.84 9.98
CA LEU A 39 13.69 21.30 10.00
C LEU A 39 13.04 21.30 8.62
N SER A 40 13.28 22.35 7.83
CA SER A 40 12.68 22.51 6.49
C SER A 40 13.48 21.76 5.42
N GLY A 41 12.75 21.15 4.48
CA GLY A 41 13.29 20.54 3.27
C GLY A 41 13.17 21.45 2.05
N ASN A 42 13.63 20.96 0.90
CA ASN A 42 13.68 21.71 -0.36
C ASN A 42 13.58 20.81 -1.61
N GLU A 43 13.03 19.60 -1.50
CA GLU A 43 12.88 18.67 -2.63
C GLU A 43 11.62 18.97 -3.47
N THR A 44 10.67 19.72 -2.92
CA THR A 44 9.43 20.14 -3.58
C THR A 44 9.17 21.62 -3.38
N ILE A 45 8.14 22.13 -4.05
CA ILE A 45 7.60 23.49 -3.87
C ILE A 45 6.64 23.61 -2.68
N PHE A 46 6.55 22.59 -1.82
CA PHE A 46 5.63 22.58 -0.68
C PHE A 46 6.20 23.39 0.50
N ASP A 47 5.55 24.50 0.85
CA ASP A 47 6.05 25.48 1.83
C ASP A 47 6.49 24.89 3.18
N THR A 48 5.79 23.86 3.67
CA THR A 48 6.02 23.28 5.00
C THR A 48 6.71 21.91 4.95
N GLU A 49 7.34 21.61 3.81
CA GLU A 49 8.12 20.39 3.61
C GLU A 49 9.15 20.21 4.74
N LYS A 50 9.23 18.99 5.26
CA LYS A 50 10.25 18.61 6.24
C LYS A 50 11.52 18.14 5.54
N ASN A 51 12.64 18.27 6.24
CA ASN A 51 13.90 17.78 5.74
C ASN A 51 13.91 16.23 5.72
N THR A 52 14.25 15.63 4.58
CA THR A 52 14.34 14.17 4.44
C THR A 52 15.37 13.55 5.39
N ASP A 53 16.51 14.21 5.60
CA ASP A 53 17.58 13.70 6.49
C ASP A 53 17.14 13.65 7.96
N LEU A 54 16.19 14.51 8.34
CA LEU A 54 15.65 14.59 9.69
C LEU A 54 14.79 13.36 9.96
N LEU A 55 13.90 13.05 9.02
CA LEU A 55 13.04 11.86 9.14
C LEU A 55 13.85 10.57 8.96
N GLU A 56 14.85 10.55 8.08
CA GLU A 56 15.76 9.39 7.92
C GLU A 56 16.47 9.08 9.25
N ARG A 57 16.92 10.12 9.97
CA ARG A 57 17.54 9.97 11.29
C ARG A 57 16.56 9.39 12.32
N ILE A 58 15.31 9.87 12.36
CA ILE A 58 14.27 9.34 13.25
C ILE A 58 14.01 7.86 12.94
N ILE A 59 13.78 7.54 11.66
CA ILE A 59 13.50 6.17 11.19
C ILE A 59 14.64 5.23 11.57
N ASN A 60 15.89 5.60 11.28
CA ASN A 60 17.06 4.78 11.63
C ASN A 60 17.25 4.59 13.14
N TRP A 61 16.70 5.49 13.97
CA TRP A 61 16.79 5.37 15.41
C TRP A 61 15.69 4.45 15.99
N ILE A 62 14.49 4.51 15.41
CA ILE A 62 13.31 3.81 15.95
C ILE A 62 13.13 2.44 15.29
N CYS A 63 13.26 2.34 13.97
CA CYS A 63 13.09 1.10 13.23
C CYS A 63 14.28 0.18 13.47
N ARG A 64 14.01 -1.05 13.92
CA ARG A 64 15.01 -2.07 14.26
C ARG A 64 14.84 -3.35 13.46
N SER A 65 13.66 -3.56 12.89
CA SER A 65 13.36 -4.71 12.06
C SER A 65 13.36 -4.31 10.58
N SER A 66 13.74 -5.24 9.72
CA SER A 66 13.60 -5.06 8.28
C SER A 66 12.15 -4.99 7.83
N ASN A 67 11.16 -5.30 8.67
CA ASN A 67 9.73 -5.30 8.29
C ASN A 67 8.90 -4.29 9.10
N ASP A 68 9.55 -3.32 9.76
CA ASP A 68 8.84 -2.26 10.46
C ASP A 68 8.00 -1.44 9.46
N ILE A 69 6.85 -0.93 9.91
CA ILE A 69 5.96 -0.08 9.13
C ILE A 69 5.98 1.33 9.71
N VAL A 70 6.32 2.31 8.89
CA VAL A 70 6.25 3.74 9.23
C VAL A 70 4.93 4.31 8.70
N LEU A 71 4.01 4.65 9.62
CA LEU A 71 2.74 5.29 9.31
C LEU A 71 2.84 6.80 9.50
N ASP A 72 2.44 7.55 8.47
CA ASP A 72 2.28 9.00 8.54
C ASP A 72 0.95 9.39 7.91
N PHE A 73 0.00 9.79 8.76
CA PHE A 73 -1.34 10.17 8.34
C PHE A 73 -1.53 11.67 8.08
N PHE A 74 -0.42 12.42 8.07
CA PHE A 74 -0.33 13.81 7.64
C PHE A 74 0.84 13.97 6.66
N ALA A 75 0.81 13.15 5.60
CA ALA A 75 1.96 12.96 4.72
C ALA A 75 2.47 14.27 4.09
N GLY A 76 1.58 15.22 3.81
CA GLY A 76 1.90 16.52 3.22
C GLY A 76 2.67 16.33 1.91
N SER A 77 3.91 16.82 1.86
CA SER A 77 4.75 16.64 0.68
C SER A 77 5.16 15.19 0.41
N GLY A 78 5.06 14.27 1.38
CA GLY A 78 5.52 12.87 1.24
C GLY A 78 6.96 12.66 1.71
N THR A 79 7.45 13.50 2.62
CA THR A 79 8.84 13.44 3.12
C THR A 79 9.13 12.11 3.81
N THR A 80 8.18 11.58 4.58
CA THR A 80 8.33 10.33 5.33
C THR A 80 8.62 9.13 4.42
N GLY A 81 7.86 8.96 3.32
CA GLY A 81 8.10 7.89 2.35
C GLY A 81 9.47 8.01 1.67
N HIS A 82 9.86 9.22 1.26
CA HIS A 82 11.20 9.46 0.71
C HIS A 82 12.31 9.09 1.73
N ALA A 83 12.14 9.46 3.00
CA ALA A 83 13.10 9.12 4.04
C ALA A 83 13.23 7.60 4.27
N VAL A 84 12.12 6.86 4.18
CA VAL A 84 12.12 5.38 4.24
C VAL A 84 12.89 4.79 3.06
N LEU A 85 12.61 5.24 1.83
CA LEU A 85 13.35 4.77 0.64
C LEU A 85 14.86 5.00 0.77
N LYS A 86 15.25 6.17 1.28
CA LYS A 86 16.65 6.52 1.53
C LYS A 86 17.28 5.63 2.60
N SER A 87 16.58 5.37 3.70
CA SER A 87 17.03 4.47 4.77
C SER A 87 17.23 3.04 4.24
N ASN A 88 16.25 2.52 3.48
CA ASN A 88 16.31 1.18 2.89
C ASN A 88 17.50 0.98 1.96
N SER A 89 17.75 1.94 1.09
CA SER A 89 18.90 1.89 0.19
C SER A 89 20.23 1.94 0.91
N LYS A 90 20.36 2.83 1.91
CA LYS A 90 21.61 3.04 2.64
C LYS A 90 21.97 1.89 3.59
N ASN A 91 20.97 1.30 4.23
CA ASN A 91 21.17 0.26 5.25
C ASN A 91 20.85 -1.14 4.75
N ASN A 92 20.47 -1.29 3.48
CA ASN A 92 19.94 -2.53 2.91
C ASN A 92 18.80 -3.13 3.75
N SER A 93 17.90 -2.27 4.23
CA SER A 93 16.69 -2.64 4.99
C SER A 93 15.46 -2.72 4.09
N ASN A 94 14.34 -3.21 4.64
CA ASN A 94 13.07 -3.39 3.92
C ASN A 94 11.89 -2.72 4.65
N ILE A 95 12.14 -1.57 5.29
CA ILE A 95 11.14 -0.84 6.06
C ILE A 95 10.01 -0.42 5.12
N HIS A 96 8.77 -0.70 5.50
CA HIS A 96 7.59 -0.33 4.75
C HIS A 96 7.07 1.03 5.22
N TYR A 97 6.32 1.73 4.36
CA TYR A 97 5.65 2.97 4.74
C TYR A 97 4.19 2.97 4.30
N MET A 98 3.36 3.66 5.08
CA MET A 98 1.97 3.95 4.76
C MET A 98 1.73 5.45 4.95
N LEU A 99 1.34 6.13 3.87
CA LEU A 99 1.06 7.56 3.88
C LEU A 99 -0.43 7.80 3.66
N ILE A 100 -1.03 8.67 4.46
CA ILE A 100 -2.40 9.16 4.24
C ILE A 100 -2.32 10.66 3.97
N GLN A 101 -2.93 11.07 2.86
CA GLN A 101 -3.04 12.47 2.46
C GLN A 101 -4.45 12.76 1.95
N LEU A 102 -5.10 13.76 2.55
CA LEU A 102 -6.37 14.27 2.06
C LEU A 102 -6.16 14.92 0.67
N PRO A 103 -7.06 14.75 -0.31
CA PRO A 103 -6.95 15.37 -1.62
C PRO A 103 -7.36 16.85 -1.58
N GLU A 104 -6.69 17.62 -0.71
CA GLU A 104 -6.90 19.06 -0.57
C GLU A 104 -6.46 19.77 -1.86
N PRO A 105 -7.26 20.71 -2.38
CA PRO A 105 -6.87 21.51 -3.53
C PRO A 105 -5.56 22.26 -3.27
N SER A 106 -4.64 22.23 -4.23
CA SER A 106 -3.40 22.99 -4.13
C SER A 106 -3.50 24.32 -4.84
N ASN A 107 -3.22 25.41 -4.12
CA ASN A 107 -3.23 26.78 -4.66
C ASN A 107 -1.86 27.25 -5.18
N LYS A 108 -0.82 26.43 -5.01
CA LYS A 108 0.58 26.84 -5.20
C LYS A 108 1.42 25.87 -6.03
N SER A 109 0.83 24.80 -6.56
CA SER A 109 1.53 23.82 -7.37
C SER A 109 0.90 23.62 -8.74
N GLU A 110 1.67 23.05 -9.66
CA GLU A 110 1.17 22.50 -10.91
C GLU A 110 0.21 21.30 -10.71
N PHE A 111 0.23 20.70 -9.51
CA PHE A 111 -0.68 19.63 -9.10
C PHE A 111 -2.03 20.19 -8.63
N MET A 112 -3.12 19.51 -8.98
CA MET A 112 -4.48 19.89 -8.60
C MET A 112 -4.73 19.67 -7.10
N THR A 113 -4.12 18.62 -6.53
CA THR A 113 -4.24 18.31 -5.11
C THR A 113 -2.89 18.09 -4.42
N ILE A 114 -2.85 18.25 -3.10
CA ILE A 114 -1.67 17.92 -2.31
C ILE A 114 -1.31 16.43 -2.45
N SER A 115 -2.28 15.54 -2.50
CA SER A 115 -2.04 14.10 -2.70
C SER A 115 -1.33 13.77 -4.03
N GLU A 116 -1.61 14.54 -5.08
CA GLU A 116 -0.90 14.38 -6.37
C GLU A 116 0.55 14.82 -6.25
N LEU A 117 0.83 15.91 -5.54
CA LEU A 117 2.20 16.34 -5.22
C LEU A 117 2.93 15.27 -4.39
N THR A 118 2.27 14.70 -3.37
CA THR A 118 2.81 13.61 -2.56
C THR A 118 3.19 12.41 -3.44
N LYS A 119 2.26 11.97 -4.30
CA LYS A 119 2.47 10.86 -5.24
C LYS A 119 3.62 11.15 -6.19
N TYR A 120 3.67 12.34 -6.75
CA TYR A 120 4.73 12.78 -7.65
C TYR A 120 6.10 12.74 -6.94
N ARG A 121 6.21 13.33 -5.75
CA ARG A 121 7.46 13.28 -4.96
C ARG A 121 7.91 11.85 -4.73
N LEU A 122 7.00 10.94 -4.36
CA LEU A 122 7.37 9.55 -4.09
C LEU A 122 7.94 8.87 -5.34
N ILE A 123 7.30 9.06 -6.51
CA ILE A 123 7.80 8.53 -7.80
C ILE A 123 9.21 9.05 -8.08
N GLU A 124 9.42 10.36 -8.00
CA GLU A 124 10.72 10.97 -8.29
C GLU A 124 11.78 10.57 -7.26
N SER A 125 11.40 10.46 -5.98
CA SER A 125 12.32 9.99 -4.94
C SER A 125 12.75 8.54 -5.14
N GLY A 126 11.85 7.65 -5.57
CA GLY A 126 12.18 6.28 -5.90
C GLY A 126 13.18 6.18 -7.05
N LYS A 127 13.00 6.99 -8.10
CA LYS A 127 13.96 7.11 -9.21
C LYS A 127 15.32 7.61 -8.71
N LYS A 128 15.33 8.73 -7.97
CA LYS A 128 16.56 9.34 -7.41
C LYS A 128 17.34 8.36 -6.54
N VAL A 129 16.64 7.55 -5.72
CA VAL A 129 17.27 6.54 -4.87
C VAL A 129 17.86 5.40 -5.71
N LYS A 130 17.14 4.89 -6.73
CA LYS A 130 17.67 3.86 -7.64
C LYS A 130 18.86 4.36 -8.45
N ASP A 131 18.75 5.53 -9.05
CA ASP A 131 19.82 6.12 -9.88
C ASP A 131 21.08 6.39 -9.05
N GLY A 132 20.92 6.80 -7.79
CA GLY A 132 22.02 7.00 -6.86
C GLY A 132 22.65 5.72 -6.30
N ASN A 133 21.97 4.57 -6.43
CA ASN A 133 22.40 3.28 -5.86
C ASN A 133 22.13 2.11 -6.83
N PRO A 134 22.85 2.02 -7.97
CA PRO A 134 22.56 1.05 -9.04
C PRO A 134 22.65 -0.43 -8.61
N ASP A 135 23.47 -0.73 -7.62
CA ASP A 135 23.65 -2.10 -7.10
C ASP A 135 22.57 -2.51 -6.07
N TRP A 136 21.74 -1.57 -5.63
CA TRP A 136 20.67 -1.82 -4.67
C TRP A 136 19.37 -2.20 -5.38
N ASN A 137 18.93 -3.44 -5.16
CA ASN A 137 17.74 -4.03 -5.80
C ASN A 137 16.48 -3.97 -4.92
N GLY A 138 16.37 -2.97 -4.04
CA GLY A 138 15.20 -2.84 -3.17
C GLY A 138 13.96 -2.28 -3.89
N ASP A 139 12.82 -2.45 -3.24
CA ASP A 139 11.55 -1.94 -3.74
C ASP A 139 11.42 -0.44 -3.50
N VAL A 140 11.02 0.28 -4.55
CA VAL A 140 10.70 1.72 -4.52
C VAL A 140 9.28 2.01 -4.99
N GLY A 141 8.54 0.94 -5.32
CA GLY A 141 7.16 1.01 -5.72
C GLY A 141 6.26 1.27 -4.52
N PHE A 142 5.03 1.69 -4.83
CA PHE A 142 3.97 1.84 -3.86
C PHE A 142 2.63 1.69 -4.56
N ARG A 143 1.61 1.28 -3.80
CA ARG A 143 0.22 1.24 -4.25
C ARG A 143 -0.48 2.53 -3.80
N VAL A 144 -1.43 2.99 -4.61
CA VAL A 144 -2.25 4.17 -4.30
C VAL A 144 -3.69 3.73 -4.18
N PHE A 145 -4.31 4.04 -3.05
CA PHE A 145 -5.71 3.77 -2.78
C PHE A 145 -6.44 5.09 -2.56
N LYS A 146 -7.73 5.11 -2.88
CA LYS A 146 -8.63 6.23 -2.64
C LYS A 146 -9.82 5.73 -1.83
N LEU A 147 -10.26 6.53 -0.87
CA LEU A 147 -11.50 6.25 -0.15
C LEU A 147 -12.70 6.53 -1.06
N ASP A 148 -13.64 5.59 -1.06
CA ASP A 148 -14.91 5.65 -1.78
C ASP A 148 -15.99 4.97 -0.91
N THR A 149 -17.24 5.00 -1.35
CA THR A 149 -18.33 4.23 -0.73
C THR A 149 -18.13 2.73 -0.94
N SER A 150 -18.78 1.91 -0.10
CA SER A 150 -18.74 0.45 -0.23
C SER A 150 -19.21 0.03 -1.64
N ASN A 151 -18.56 -0.98 -2.19
CA ASN A 151 -18.94 -1.60 -3.46
C ASN A 151 -20.23 -2.43 -3.34
N ILE A 152 -20.58 -2.84 -2.13
CA ILE A 152 -21.77 -3.62 -1.82
C ILE A 152 -22.85 -2.67 -1.31
N ARG A 153 -24.06 -2.79 -1.85
CA ARG A 153 -25.21 -2.02 -1.40
C ARG A 153 -25.41 -2.25 0.11
N PRO A 154 -25.53 -1.21 0.93
CA PRO A 154 -25.92 -1.37 2.33
C PRO A 154 -27.41 -1.71 2.41
N TRP A 155 -27.82 -2.50 3.43
CA TRP A 155 -29.24 -2.81 3.66
C TRP A 155 -29.78 -1.80 4.66
N GLU A 156 -30.55 -0.82 4.18
CA GLU A 156 -31.09 0.26 5.01
C GLU A 156 -32.59 0.45 4.74
N ALA A 157 -33.36 -0.65 4.81
CA ALA A 157 -34.77 -0.63 4.44
C ALA A 157 -35.65 0.02 5.50
N THR A 158 -36.49 0.97 5.07
CA THR A 158 -37.66 1.44 5.83
C THR A 158 -38.93 0.83 5.22
N ALA A 159 -40.06 0.95 5.91
CA ALA A 159 -41.35 0.44 5.40
C ALA A 159 -41.72 1.04 4.02
N GLU A 160 -41.33 2.29 3.78
CA GLU A 160 -41.60 3.03 2.55
C GLU A 160 -40.63 2.68 1.41
N SER A 161 -39.38 2.31 1.72
CA SER A 161 -38.32 2.03 0.74
C SER A 161 -38.10 0.53 0.47
N LEU A 162 -38.84 -0.34 1.17
CA LEU A 162 -38.62 -1.78 1.15
C LEU A 162 -38.72 -2.38 -0.26
N SER A 163 -39.73 -2.01 -1.05
CA SER A 163 -39.91 -2.56 -2.40
C SER A 163 -38.73 -2.20 -3.31
N GLU A 164 -38.34 -0.92 -3.32
CA GLU A 164 -37.22 -0.42 -4.14
C GLU A 164 -35.89 -1.07 -3.71
N GLN A 165 -35.69 -1.29 -2.40
CA GLN A 165 -34.48 -1.96 -1.92
C GLN A 165 -34.44 -3.44 -2.26
N ILE A 166 -35.57 -4.16 -2.17
CA ILE A 166 -35.63 -5.56 -2.60
C ILE A 166 -35.26 -5.67 -4.09
N ASP A 167 -35.82 -4.80 -4.93
CA ASP A 167 -35.53 -4.80 -6.37
C ASP A 167 -34.06 -4.46 -6.64
N ALA A 168 -33.48 -3.49 -5.91
CA ALA A 168 -32.08 -3.13 -6.06
C ALA A 168 -31.11 -4.22 -5.57
N TYR A 169 -31.54 -5.08 -4.64
CA TYR A 169 -30.74 -6.17 -4.10
C TYR A 169 -30.66 -7.40 -5.00
N VAL A 170 -31.40 -7.40 -6.11
CA VAL A 170 -31.20 -8.38 -7.18
C VAL A 170 -29.77 -8.27 -7.72
N SER A 171 -29.14 -7.10 -7.70
CA SER A 171 -27.71 -6.96 -7.94
C SER A 171 -27.05 -6.20 -6.78
N PRO A 172 -26.47 -6.92 -5.81
CA PRO A 172 -25.97 -6.33 -4.57
C PRO A 172 -24.72 -5.48 -4.77
N ILE A 173 -24.08 -5.54 -5.94
CA ILE A 173 -22.93 -4.71 -6.31
C ILE A 173 -23.40 -3.38 -6.89
N LEU A 174 -22.80 -2.27 -6.45
CA LEU A 174 -23.04 -0.96 -7.04
C LEU A 174 -22.56 -0.90 -8.50
N GLU A 175 -23.29 -0.17 -9.34
CA GLU A 175 -22.90 0.05 -10.72
C GLU A 175 -21.58 0.82 -10.84
N GLY A 176 -20.78 0.49 -11.85
CA GLY A 176 -19.51 1.16 -12.13
C GLY A 176 -18.34 0.73 -11.24
N ARG A 177 -18.54 -0.25 -10.34
CA ARG A 177 -17.46 -0.84 -9.53
C ARG A 177 -16.65 -1.86 -10.32
N SER A 178 -15.33 -1.81 -10.18
CA SER A 178 -14.42 -2.76 -10.82
C SER A 178 -14.21 -4.01 -9.96
N GLU A 179 -13.70 -5.08 -10.60
CA GLU A 179 -13.28 -6.29 -9.89
C GLU A 179 -12.17 -6.01 -8.86
N GLU A 180 -11.30 -5.04 -9.15
CA GLU A 180 -10.23 -4.60 -8.24
C GLU A 180 -10.80 -3.89 -7.00
N ASP A 181 -11.86 -3.08 -7.16
CA ASP A 181 -12.51 -2.41 -6.03
C ASP A 181 -13.14 -3.43 -5.09
N LEU A 182 -13.87 -4.41 -5.65
CA LEU A 182 -14.49 -5.51 -4.91
C LEU A 182 -13.42 -6.32 -4.18
N LEU A 183 -12.35 -6.71 -4.87
CA LEU A 183 -11.26 -7.47 -4.28
C LEU A 183 -10.63 -6.71 -3.11
N THR A 184 -10.35 -5.42 -3.31
CA THR A 184 -9.74 -4.56 -2.29
C THR A 184 -10.63 -4.45 -1.05
N GLU A 185 -11.94 -4.26 -1.22
CA GLU A 185 -12.87 -4.21 -0.08
C GLU A 185 -12.97 -5.55 0.65
N LEU A 186 -13.00 -6.68 -0.07
CA LEU A 186 -13.01 -8.01 0.54
C LEU A 186 -11.73 -8.31 1.32
N MET A 187 -10.57 -7.93 0.77
CA MET A 187 -9.29 -8.02 1.46
C MET A 187 -9.34 -7.29 2.80
N LEU A 188 -9.81 -6.04 2.81
CA LEU A 188 -9.95 -5.23 4.02
C LEU A 188 -10.92 -5.85 5.03
N LYS A 189 -12.11 -6.29 4.59
CA LYS A 189 -13.10 -6.94 5.47
C LYS A 189 -12.59 -8.24 6.09
N ARG A 190 -11.64 -8.92 5.43
CA ARG A 190 -10.99 -10.14 5.91
C ARG A 190 -9.69 -9.90 6.66
N GLY A 191 -9.27 -8.65 6.84
CA GLY A 191 -8.02 -8.29 7.51
C GLY A 191 -6.77 -8.75 6.74
N ILE A 192 -6.88 -8.91 5.43
CA ILE A 192 -5.75 -9.20 4.54
C ILE A 192 -5.07 -7.87 4.20
N ASP A 193 -3.74 -7.82 4.33
CA ASP A 193 -2.95 -6.62 4.08
C ASP A 193 -3.02 -6.21 2.60
N LEU A 194 -3.08 -4.90 2.33
CA LEU A 194 -3.18 -4.33 0.97
C LEU A 194 -1.90 -4.45 0.14
N SER A 195 -0.77 -4.80 0.76
CA SER A 195 0.53 -4.98 0.12
C SER A 195 0.78 -6.40 -0.36
N VAL A 196 -0.08 -7.37 -0.02
CA VAL A 196 0.11 -8.77 -0.41
C VAL A 196 0.08 -8.94 -1.93
N ASN A 197 0.68 -10.04 -2.37
CA ASN A 197 0.63 -10.45 -3.76
C ASN A 197 -0.76 -10.94 -4.12
N ILE A 198 -1.21 -10.51 -5.30
CA ILE A 198 -2.44 -10.94 -5.94
C ILE A 198 -2.00 -11.61 -7.24
N GLU A 199 -2.30 -12.89 -7.37
CA GLU A 199 -2.04 -13.67 -8.58
C GLU A 199 -3.35 -13.91 -9.31
N THR A 200 -3.35 -13.90 -10.63
CA THR A 200 -4.52 -14.22 -11.45
C THR A 200 -4.23 -15.41 -12.35
N ARG A 201 -5.22 -16.29 -12.51
CA ARG A 201 -5.18 -17.41 -13.47
C ARG A 201 -6.54 -17.53 -14.16
N GLN A 202 -6.55 -18.18 -15.32
CA GLN A 202 -7.77 -18.49 -16.05
C GLN A 202 -8.05 -19.99 -16.04
N PHE A 203 -9.32 -20.33 -15.84
CA PHE A 203 -9.83 -21.70 -15.91
C PHE A 203 -11.10 -21.67 -16.77
N ASP A 204 -11.12 -22.41 -17.87
CA ASP A 204 -12.19 -22.34 -18.88
C ASP A 204 -12.58 -20.89 -19.30
N GLY A 205 -11.58 -20.02 -19.45
CA GLY A 205 -11.77 -18.61 -19.80
C GLY A 205 -12.27 -17.70 -18.66
N LEU A 206 -12.55 -18.25 -17.47
CA LEU A 206 -12.97 -17.50 -16.28
C LEU A 206 -11.74 -17.08 -15.47
N THR A 207 -11.61 -15.78 -15.21
CA THR A 207 -10.51 -15.23 -14.40
C THR A 207 -10.77 -15.49 -12.92
N VAL A 208 -9.77 -16.04 -12.24
CA VAL A 208 -9.73 -16.26 -10.80
C VAL A 208 -8.52 -15.56 -10.21
N SER A 209 -8.76 -14.79 -9.15
CA SER A 209 -7.72 -14.14 -8.36
C SER A 209 -7.43 -14.93 -7.10
N CYS A 210 -6.16 -15.04 -6.73
CA CYS A 210 -5.66 -15.67 -5.53
C CYS A 210 -4.83 -14.64 -4.74
N VAL A 211 -5.22 -14.41 -3.48
CA VAL A 211 -4.61 -13.39 -2.63
C VAL A 211 -3.88 -14.05 -1.45
N ASP A 212 -2.72 -13.47 -1.11
CA ASP A 212 -1.90 -13.84 0.06
C ASP A 212 -1.60 -15.34 0.14
N GLY A 213 -1.12 -15.89 -0.97
CA GLY A 213 -0.75 -17.30 -1.07
C GLY A 213 -1.93 -18.25 -0.90
N GLY A 214 -3.17 -17.82 -1.17
CA GLY A 214 -4.36 -18.66 -1.21
C GLY A 214 -5.30 -18.53 -0.02
N LYS A 215 -5.16 -17.47 0.81
CA LYS A 215 -6.15 -17.17 1.85
C LYS A 215 -7.50 -16.74 1.29
N LEU A 216 -7.51 -16.12 0.12
CA LEU A 216 -8.71 -15.64 -0.55
C LEU A 216 -8.64 -15.97 -2.04
N PHE A 217 -9.67 -16.65 -2.54
CA PHE A 217 -9.93 -16.82 -3.96
C PHE A 217 -11.18 -16.03 -4.36
N THR A 218 -11.13 -15.35 -5.49
CA THR A 218 -12.30 -14.66 -6.04
C THR A 218 -12.48 -14.97 -7.52
N CYS A 219 -13.73 -15.12 -7.95
CA CYS A 219 -14.10 -15.16 -9.35
C CYS A 219 -15.28 -14.20 -9.56
N PHE A 220 -15.03 -13.08 -10.23
CA PHE A 220 -16.02 -12.04 -10.47
C PHE A 220 -16.53 -12.03 -11.92
N ALA A 221 -16.39 -13.17 -12.61
CA ALA A 221 -16.97 -13.35 -13.94
C ALA A 221 -18.48 -13.07 -13.90
N LYS A 222 -18.98 -12.32 -14.90
CA LYS A 222 -20.41 -11.97 -15.01
C LYS A 222 -21.30 -13.15 -15.35
N GLN A 223 -20.73 -14.20 -15.93
CA GLN A 223 -21.42 -15.42 -16.32
C GLN A 223 -20.51 -16.62 -16.06
N ILE A 224 -21.04 -17.62 -15.38
CA ILE A 224 -20.41 -18.90 -15.08
C ILE A 224 -21.34 -19.98 -15.67
N PRO A 225 -21.01 -20.47 -16.88
CA PRO A 225 -21.76 -21.55 -17.52
C PRO A 225 -21.69 -22.84 -16.69
N ALA A 226 -22.75 -23.64 -16.73
CA ALA A 226 -22.77 -24.94 -16.03
C ALA A 226 -21.67 -25.89 -16.54
N SER A 227 -21.28 -25.77 -17.81
CA SER A 227 -20.17 -26.54 -18.41
C SER A 227 -18.81 -26.21 -17.83
N SER A 228 -18.63 -24.99 -17.33
CA SER A 228 -17.34 -24.46 -16.85
C SER A 228 -17.07 -24.79 -15.38
N VAL A 229 -18.10 -25.19 -14.62
CA VAL A 229 -18.02 -25.39 -13.17
C VAL A 229 -16.97 -26.44 -12.77
N GLU A 230 -16.92 -27.57 -13.48
CA GLU A 230 -15.97 -28.64 -13.17
C GLU A 230 -14.52 -28.21 -13.39
N GLU A 231 -14.23 -27.52 -14.50
CA GLU A 231 -12.88 -27.04 -14.80
C GLU A 231 -12.46 -25.92 -13.85
N LEU A 232 -13.36 -24.96 -13.58
CA LEU A 232 -13.13 -23.87 -12.65
C LEU A 232 -12.79 -24.38 -11.24
N THR A 233 -13.62 -25.27 -10.70
CA THR A 233 -13.41 -25.81 -9.35
C THR A 233 -12.15 -26.64 -9.26
N LYS A 234 -11.89 -27.50 -10.25
CA LYS A 234 -10.66 -28.29 -10.32
C LYS A 234 -9.42 -27.38 -10.38
N GLY A 235 -9.46 -26.33 -11.19
CA GLY A 235 -8.39 -25.33 -11.28
C GLY A 235 -8.08 -24.65 -9.95
N ILE A 236 -9.11 -24.21 -9.23
CA ILE A 236 -8.98 -23.62 -7.89
C ILE A 236 -8.41 -24.64 -6.89
N ILE A 237 -8.90 -25.88 -6.90
CA ILE A 237 -8.44 -26.94 -5.99
C ILE A 237 -6.97 -27.27 -6.23
N ASP A 238 -6.57 -27.45 -7.48
CA ASP A 238 -5.19 -27.78 -7.85
C ASP A 238 -4.24 -26.62 -7.51
N TRP A 239 -4.69 -25.38 -7.71
CA TRP A 239 -3.94 -24.20 -7.28
C TRP A 239 -3.80 -24.15 -5.75
N HIS A 240 -4.89 -24.30 -5.01
CA HIS A 240 -4.88 -24.32 -3.55
C HIS A 240 -3.96 -25.43 -2.99
N LYS A 241 -4.01 -26.64 -3.56
CA LYS A 241 -3.11 -27.74 -3.19
C LYS A 241 -1.63 -27.40 -3.45
N SER A 242 -1.33 -26.72 -4.55
CA SER A 242 0.05 -26.31 -4.87
C SER A 242 0.64 -25.31 -3.86
N LEU A 243 -0.21 -24.52 -3.22
CA LEU A 243 0.17 -23.45 -2.28
C LEU A 243 0.37 -23.96 -0.84
N LYS A 244 -0.01 -25.21 -0.53
CA LYS A 244 0.09 -25.83 0.81
C LYS A 244 -0.55 -25.00 1.94
N VAL A 245 -1.65 -24.32 1.62
CA VAL A 245 -2.36 -23.42 2.54
C VAL A 245 -3.13 -24.19 3.62
N GLY A 246 -3.35 -23.54 4.76
CA GLY A 246 -4.23 -24.02 5.82
C GLY A 246 -5.71 -24.06 5.42
N LYS A 247 -6.57 -24.51 6.33
CA LYS A 247 -8.01 -24.73 6.07
C LYS A 247 -8.87 -23.46 6.05
N ASP A 248 -8.28 -22.29 6.26
CA ASP A 248 -9.02 -21.03 6.44
C ASP A 248 -9.22 -20.25 5.13
N THR A 249 -8.99 -20.90 3.98
CA THR A 249 -9.21 -20.32 2.66
C THR A 249 -10.67 -19.94 2.45
N VAL A 250 -10.90 -18.71 2.00
CA VAL A 250 -12.23 -18.18 1.69
C VAL A 250 -12.36 -18.01 0.18
N CYS A 251 -13.49 -18.42 -0.38
CA CYS A 251 -13.78 -18.28 -1.80
C CYS A 251 -15.02 -17.39 -2.00
N TYR A 252 -14.92 -16.42 -2.90
CA TYR A 252 -16.02 -15.52 -3.26
C TYR A 252 -16.38 -15.64 -4.74
N PHE A 253 -17.68 -15.75 -5.00
CA PHE A 253 -18.28 -15.76 -6.33
C PHE A 253 -19.43 -14.75 -6.36
N LEU A 254 -19.80 -14.25 -7.53
CA LEU A 254 -21.02 -13.44 -7.69
C LEU A 254 -22.22 -14.37 -7.80
N ASP A 255 -23.30 -14.10 -7.06
CA ASP A 255 -24.45 -14.99 -7.06
C ASP A 255 -25.16 -15.01 -8.42
N ASP A 256 -25.37 -13.83 -9.00
CA ASP A 256 -26.07 -13.67 -10.28
C ASP A 256 -25.26 -14.15 -11.48
N ALA A 257 -24.00 -14.53 -11.29
CA ALA A 257 -23.15 -15.00 -12.38
C ALA A 257 -23.48 -16.43 -12.80
N PHE A 258 -24.07 -17.25 -11.93
CA PHE A 258 -24.33 -18.65 -12.25
C PHE A 258 -25.47 -18.79 -13.25
N GLU A 259 -25.27 -19.62 -14.29
CA GLU A 259 -26.31 -19.93 -15.27
C GLU A 259 -27.61 -20.45 -14.62
N ASN A 260 -27.48 -21.24 -13.54
CA ASN A 260 -28.60 -21.78 -12.79
C ASN A 260 -28.18 -22.24 -11.38
N ASN A 261 -29.17 -22.50 -10.52
CA ASN A 261 -28.95 -22.97 -9.14
C ASN A 261 -28.23 -24.33 -9.03
N VAL A 262 -28.32 -25.16 -10.08
CA VAL A 262 -27.63 -26.46 -10.12
C VAL A 262 -26.13 -26.24 -10.27
N ALA A 263 -25.71 -25.33 -11.15
CA ALA A 263 -24.31 -24.94 -11.33
C ALA A 263 -23.69 -24.42 -10.03
N LYS A 264 -24.40 -23.52 -9.32
CA LYS A 264 -23.96 -23.01 -8.00
C LYS A 264 -23.81 -24.12 -6.98
N THR A 265 -24.81 -24.99 -6.86
CA THR A 265 -24.82 -26.08 -5.88
C THR A 265 -23.71 -27.09 -6.16
N ASN A 266 -23.49 -27.43 -7.44
CA ASN A 266 -22.40 -28.30 -7.86
C ASN A 266 -21.03 -27.68 -7.53
N LEU A 267 -20.85 -26.39 -7.80
CA LEU A 267 -19.62 -25.68 -7.47
C LEU A 267 -19.32 -25.75 -5.97
N CYS A 268 -20.30 -25.42 -5.13
CA CYS A 268 -20.12 -25.47 -3.68
C CYS A 268 -19.80 -26.88 -3.19
N ALA A 269 -20.54 -27.88 -3.66
CA ALA A 269 -20.33 -29.28 -3.27
C ALA A 269 -18.93 -29.79 -3.64
N ILE A 270 -18.42 -29.46 -4.82
CA ILE A 270 -17.09 -29.90 -5.27
C ILE A 270 -15.98 -29.26 -4.41
N LEU A 271 -16.09 -27.96 -4.12
CA LEU A 271 -15.12 -27.24 -3.29
C LEU A 271 -15.13 -27.74 -1.84
N GLU A 272 -16.32 -27.94 -1.26
CA GLU A 272 -16.49 -28.48 0.10
C GLU A 272 -15.90 -29.89 0.25
N GLN A 273 -16.13 -30.77 -0.73
CA GLN A 273 -15.54 -32.13 -0.74
C GLN A 273 -14.00 -32.11 -0.68
N HIS A 274 -13.39 -31.02 -1.13
CA HIS A 274 -11.93 -30.83 -1.14
C HIS A 274 -11.43 -29.94 0.01
N GLY A 275 -12.29 -29.63 0.99
CA GLY A 275 -11.93 -28.91 2.20
C GLY A 275 -11.99 -27.38 2.11
N LEU A 276 -12.53 -26.82 1.02
CA LEU A 276 -12.78 -25.39 0.86
C LEU A 276 -14.23 -25.09 1.29
N THR A 277 -14.44 -24.88 2.59
CA THR A 277 -15.79 -24.78 3.18
C THR A 277 -16.29 -23.34 3.36
N ASN A 278 -15.40 -22.34 3.32
CA ASN A 278 -15.77 -20.93 3.49
C ASN A 278 -16.12 -20.31 2.13
N LEU A 279 -17.28 -20.69 1.60
CA LEU A 279 -17.81 -20.24 0.33
C LEU A 279 -18.85 -19.14 0.55
N HIS A 280 -18.67 -18.00 -0.11
CA HIS A 280 -19.61 -16.90 -0.06
C HIS A 280 -20.00 -16.48 -1.47
N SER A 281 -21.30 -16.34 -1.71
CA SER A 281 -21.83 -15.64 -2.86
C SER A 281 -22.12 -14.19 -2.46
N LEU A 282 -21.62 -13.23 -3.25
CA LEU A 282 -21.98 -11.83 -3.13
C LEU A 282 -23.25 -11.55 -3.92
#